data_AF-A0A5N9C142-F1
#
_entry.id   AF-A0A5N9C142-F1
#
_cell.length_a   1.000
_cell.length_b   1.000
_cell.length_c   1.000
_cell.angle_alpha   90.00
_cell.angle_beta   90.00
_cell.angle_gamma   90.00
#
_symmetry.space_group_name_H-M   'P 1'
#
loop_
_entity.id
_entity.type
_entity.pdbx_description
1 polymer ?
#
loop_
_entity_poly.entity_id
_entity_poly.type
_entity_poly.pdbx_seq_one_letter_code
_entity_poly.pdbx_strand_id
1 'polypeptide(L)'
;MTANNRTNFLWWVLIGPIMILISCTLEPTTIKLDSPEQPQTTIPPISTPRNELSDQSLELLQRIELLEQQLNESQKTQTRQYSTNDNPTTSSNKQITPTMATELSKPKPESPKTANEAAELELDINSHTKPTGTITILNYSSYSTQDISKWVAYAESKMVSRKSNILAWIYPVGDMIRPEQEIEDMPFIKHEVVLKNSEIDILMNDIESWLKDDECMGHRDENEHLQDELNRFRAWFEQGADASTQAALCEETRIIAMGITENMREHEPLFNFQDFLIHEFYHAFQQDLAMPGQCERKTRQPGSNTLWFVEGAANYFSQKVVAEIQGPDYPFRSAWDRMLEIAWEVHNMENVTEIDGGPVDKTGAIALRLLIEKGLLTEEEIMDGSLFHNCARELVYDRNSPEIQHVKQSWHLIEHTNDGFQLKAEAYIP
;
A
#
# COMPACT_ATOMS: atom_id res chain seq x y z
N MET A 1 -15.59 3.01 -36.34
CA MET A 1 -16.55 2.81 -35.23
C MET A 1 -16.28 1.43 -34.65
N THR A 2 -15.41 1.38 -33.65
CA THR A 2 -15.15 0.21 -32.83
C THR A 2 -15.00 0.75 -31.42
N ALA A 3 -15.92 0.33 -30.55
CA ALA A 3 -15.92 0.64 -29.14
C ALA A 3 -14.63 0.09 -28.52
N ASN A 4 -13.86 0.97 -27.88
CA ASN A 4 -12.78 0.58 -27.00
C ASN A 4 -13.42 0.01 -25.73
N ASN A 5 -13.47 -1.32 -25.64
CA ASN A 5 -13.69 -1.99 -24.37
C ASN A 5 -12.44 -1.76 -23.50
N ARG A 6 -12.50 -0.76 -22.62
CA ARG A 6 -11.64 -0.71 -21.44
C ARG A 6 -12.23 -1.70 -20.43
N THR A 7 -11.55 -2.80 -20.21
CA THR A 7 -11.78 -3.64 -19.02
C THR A 7 -11.06 -2.97 -17.85
N ASN A 8 -11.78 -2.11 -17.12
CA ASN A 8 -11.42 -1.72 -15.76
C ASN A 8 -11.67 -2.95 -14.86
N PHE A 9 -10.69 -3.35 -14.05
CA PHE A 9 -10.93 -4.27 -12.96
C PHE A 9 -11.53 -3.46 -11.80
N LEU A 10 -12.82 -3.70 -11.55
CA LEU A 10 -13.59 -3.16 -10.43
C LEU A 10 -13.23 -3.96 -9.18
N TRP A 11 -12.87 -3.28 -8.08
CA TRP A 11 -12.68 -3.91 -6.76
C TRP A 11 -13.76 -3.38 -5.83
N TRP A 12 -14.52 -4.30 -5.23
CA TRP A 12 -15.57 -4.00 -4.27
C TRP A 12 -15.02 -4.14 -2.84
N VAL A 13 -15.17 -3.13 -2.00
CA VAL A 13 -15.03 -3.27 -0.53
C VAL A 13 -16.41 -3.11 0.09
N LEU A 14 -16.91 -4.16 0.75
CA LEU A 14 -18.19 -4.16 1.48
C LEU A 14 -17.92 -3.81 2.96
N ILE A 15 -18.08 -2.56 3.41
CA ILE A 15 -18.16 -2.30 4.86
C ILE A 15 -19.63 -2.04 5.18
N GLY A 16 -20.39 -3.08 5.52
CA GLY A 16 -21.85 -2.96 5.62
C GLY A 16 -22.47 -2.54 4.27
N PRO A 17 -23.58 -1.78 4.21
CA PRO A 17 -24.23 -1.42 2.94
C PRO A 17 -23.49 -0.31 2.16
N ILE A 18 -22.24 0.01 2.50
CA ILE A 18 -21.42 1.02 1.85
C ILE A 18 -20.34 0.33 1.02
N MET A 19 -20.27 0.69 -0.27
CA MET A 19 -19.22 0.32 -1.21
C MET A 19 -18.08 1.33 -1.09
N ILE A 20 -16.84 0.87 -0.89
CA ILE A 20 -15.63 1.70 -0.91
C ILE A 20 -14.70 1.19 -2.01
N LEU A 21 -14.04 2.11 -2.72
CA LEU A 21 -13.16 1.82 -3.85
C LEU A 21 -11.77 2.41 -3.58
N ILE A 22 -10.73 1.57 -3.61
CA ILE A 22 -9.33 1.95 -3.38
C ILE A 22 -8.59 1.84 -4.72
N SER A 23 -7.93 2.90 -5.18
CA SER A 23 -7.08 2.87 -6.39
C SER A 23 -5.60 3.06 -6.05
N CYS A 24 -4.81 2.09 -6.49
CA CYS A 24 -3.39 2.26 -6.79
C CYS A 24 -3.26 2.44 -8.32
N THR A 25 -2.71 3.57 -8.76
CA THR A 25 -2.48 3.86 -10.18
C THR A 25 -1.34 3.00 -10.73
N LEU A 26 -1.61 2.23 -11.78
CA LEU A 26 -0.61 1.54 -12.60
C LEU A 26 -0.87 1.87 -14.08
N GLU A 27 0.15 2.38 -14.77
CA GLU A 27 0.11 2.65 -16.20
C GLU A 27 0.07 1.35 -17.03
N PRO A 28 -0.65 1.32 -18.17
CA PRO A 28 -0.82 0.10 -18.96
C PRO A 28 0.42 -0.20 -19.82
N THR A 29 0.95 -1.42 -19.68
CA THR A 29 1.93 -2.00 -20.62
C THR A 29 1.22 -2.98 -21.57
N THR A 30 1.42 -2.80 -22.88
CA THR A 30 0.83 -3.61 -23.95
C THR A 30 1.54 -4.95 -24.12
N ILE A 31 0.80 -6.06 -24.00
CA ILE A 31 1.28 -7.41 -24.33
C ILE A 31 0.56 -7.89 -25.60
N LYS A 32 1.34 -8.24 -26.63
CA LYS A 32 0.85 -8.93 -27.84
C LYS A 32 0.69 -10.42 -27.56
N LEU A 33 -0.49 -10.96 -27.85
CA LEU A 33 -0.74 -12.41 -27.89
C LEU A 33 -1.06 -12.82 -29.33
N ASP A 34 -0.24 -13.72 -29.87
CA ASP A 34 -0.52 -14.46 -31.11
C ASP A 34 -1.34 -15.72 -30.78
N SER A 35 -2.39 -15.99 -31.56
CA SER A 35 -3.01 -17.32 -31.69
C SER A 35 -4.02 -17.39 -32.85
N PRO A 36 -4.41 -18.61 -33.31
CA PRO A 36 -4.25 -19.00 -34.72
C PRO A 36 -5.56 -19.13 -35.54
N GLU A 37 -5.37 -19.29 -36.86
CA GLU A 37 -6.21 -19.93 -37.91
C GLU A 37 -7.40 -20.80 -37.43
N GLN A 38 -8.64 -20.85 -37.98
CA GLN A 38 -9.30 -20.70 -39.31
C GLN A 38 -10.87 -20.68 -39.07
N PRO A 39 -11.82 -20.78 -40.03
CA PRO A 39 -11.84 -20.59 -41.50
C PRO A 39 -12.95 -19.64 -42.01
N GLN A 40 -12.89 -19.40 -43.33
CA GLN A 40 -13.66 -18.47 -44.17
C GLN A 40 -15.17 -18.75 -44.30
N THR A 41 -15.97 -17.68 -44.39
CA THR A 41 -17.21 -17.62 -45.20
C THR A 41 -17.36 -16.23 -45.85
N THR A 42 -17.83 -16.25 -47.11
CA THR A 42 -17.74 -15.20 -48.14
C THR A 42 -19.06 -14.46 -48.38
N ILE A 43 -19.10 -13.11 -48.35
CA ILE A 43 -20.15 -12.21 -48.95
C ILE A 43 -19.49 -10.82 -49.31
N PRO A 44 -19.91 -10.09 -50.39
CA PRO A 44 -19.04 -9.30 -51.29
C PRO A 44 -18.93 -7.77 -50.98
N PRO A 45 -18.15 -6.95 -51.75
CA PRO A 45 -17.42 -5.82 -51.20
C PRO A 45 -18.19 -4.50 -51.19
N ILE A 46 -18.02 -3.74 -50.12
CA ILE A 46 -18.32 -2.31 -50.05
C ILE A 46 -16.99 -1.56 -49.96
N SER A 47 -16.80 -0.59 -50.85
CA SER A 47 -15.61 0.22 -51.03
C SER A 47 -15.23 1.02 -49.77
N THR A 48 -14.04 0.78 -49.24
CA THR A 48 -13.39 1.65 -48.25
C THR A 48 -12.62 2.78 -48.93
N PRO A 49 -12.68 4.04 -48.43
CA PRO A 49 -11.77 5.09 -48.85
C PRO A 49 -10.36 4.82 -48.31
N ARG A 50 -9.38 5.10 -49.16
CA ARG A 50 -7.94 5.00 -48.90
C ARG A 50 -7.54 6.03 -47.84
N ASN A 51 -6.98 5.58 -46.71
CA ASN A 51 -6.33 6.42 -45.71
C ASN A 51 -5.07 7.04 -46.33
N GLU A 52 -5.14 8.31 -46.72
CA GLU A 52 -3.95 9.14 -46.92
C GLU A 52 -3.60 9.75 -45.55
N LEU A 53 -2.51 9.28 -44.95
CA LEU A 53 -1.89 9.95 -43.82
C LEU A 53 -1.42 11.34 -44.29
N SER A 54 -1.74 12.37 -43.50
CA SER A 54 -1.30 13.74 -43.82
C SER A 54 0.21 13.82 -43.87
N ASP A 55 0.75 14.72 -44.71
CA ASP A 55 2.21 14.94 -44.86
C ASP A 55 2.91 15.21 -43.50
N GLN A 56 2.19 15.80 -42.54
CA GLN A 56 2.67 15.99 -41.17
C GLN A 56 2.85 14.67 -40.38
N SER A 57 1.98 13.69 -40.61
CA SER A 57 2.09 12.36 -39.99
C SER A 57 3.29 11.60 -40.55
N LEU A 58 3.60 11.80 -41.83
CA LEU A 58 4.79 11.21 -42.47
C LEU A 58 6.08 11.85 -41.96
N GLU A 59 6.10 13.17 -41.76
CA GLU A 59 7.24 13.89 -41.18
C GLU A 59 7.51 13.46 -39.73
N LEU A 60 6.45 13.26 -38.94
CA LEU A 60 6.56 12.75 -37.57
C LEU A 60 7.14 11.34 -37.53
N LEU A 61 6.71 10.44 -38.41
CA LEU A 61 7.25 9.08 -38.49
C LEU A 61 8.73 9.08 -38.89
N GLN A 62 9.13 9.94 -39.83
CA GLN A 62 10.55 10.08 -40.21
C GLN A 62 11.43 10.64 -39.08
N ARG A 63 10.89 11.55 -38.25
CA ARG A 63 11.62 12.05 -37.07
C ARG A 63 11.77 10.99 -35.98
N ILE A 64 10.75 10.16 -35.76
CA ILE A 64 10.81 9.05 -34.81
C ILE A 64 11.88 8.04 -35.23
N GLU A 65 11.90 7.66 -36.52
CA GLU A 65 12.88 6.70 -37.04
C GLU A 65 14.32 7.24 -36.97
N LEU A 66 14.52 8.55 -37.17
CA LEU A 66 15.82 9.19 -37.01
C LEU A 66 16.29 9.20 -35.54
N LEU A 67 15.39 9.45 -34.60
CA LEU A 67 15.70 9.44 -33.16
C LEU A 67 16.06 8.03 -32.67
N GLU A 68 15.37 7.01 -33.17
CA GLU A 68 15.70 5.61 -32.86
C GLU A 68 17.09 5.20 -33.38
N GLN A 69 17.47 5.65 -34.58
CA GLN A 69 18.81 5.41 -35.11
C GLN A 69 19.89 6.10 -34.27
N GLN A 70 19.68 7.36 -33.86
CA GLN A 70 20.61 8.11 -33.02
C GLN A 70 20.78 7.46 -31.64
N LEU A 71 19.70 6.98 -31.03
CA LEU A 71 19.74 6.28 -29.76
C LEU A 71 20.57 4.99 -29.86
N ASN A 72 20.38 4.23 -30.94
CA ASN A 72 21.07 2.96 -31.17
C ASN A 72 22.58 3.16 -31.47
N GLU A 73 22.95 4.25 -32.15
CA GLU A 73 24.35 4.64 -32.35
C GLU A 73 25.02 5.12 -31.05
N SER A 74 24.31 5.88 -30.21
CA SER A 74 24.79 6.31 -28.89
C SER A 74 25.09 5.10 -27.99
N GLN A 75 24.19 4.12 -27.96
CA GLN A 75 24.37 2.87 -27.20
C GLN A 75 25.55 2.05 -27.71
N LYS A 76 25.74 1.93 -29.04
CA LYS A 76 26.92 1.26 -29.62
C LYS A 76 28.23 1.95 -29.26
N THR A 77 28.22 3.28 -29.11
CA THR A 77 29.41 4.06 -28.78
C THR A 77 29.80 3.90 -27.31
N GLN A 78 28.81 3.80 -26.39
CA GLN A 78 29.05 3.47 -24.98
C GLN A 78 29.61 2.06 -24.78
N THR A 79 29.12 1.06 -25.52
CA THR A 79 29.62 -0.33 -25.41
C THR A 79 31.04 -0.49 -25.95
N ARG A 80 31.50 0.40 -26.85
CA ARG A 80 32.88 0.39 -27.38
C ARG A 80 33.90 1.03 -26.43
N GLN A 81 33.50 1.99 -25.60
CA GLN A 81 34.41 2.64 -24.63
C GLN A 81 34.77 1.77 -23.42
N TYR A 82 33.98 0.74 -23.11
CA TYR A 82 34.24 -0.17 -21.98
C TYR A 82 35.08 -1.41 -22.31
N SER A 83 35.50 -1.60 -23.57
CA SER A 83 36.22 -2.82 -24.02
C SER A 83 37.71 -2.60 -24.35
N THR A 84 38.27 -1.41 -24.12
CA THR A 84 39.69 -1.13 -24.34
C THR A 84 40.27 -0.32 -23.18
N ASN A 85 40.85 -1.00 -22.19
CA ASN A 85 41.96 -0.51 -21.35
C ASN A 85 42.53 -1.66 -20.48
N ASP A 86 43.36 -2.47 -21.14
CA ASP A 86 44.68 -3.00 -20.77
C ASP A 86 45.09 -3.36 -19.32
N ASN A 87 45.58 -4.60 -19.21
CA ASN A 87 46.65 -5.10 -18.32
C ASN A 87 47.98 -4.32 -18.47
N PRO A 88 48.88 -4.42 -17.47
CA PRO A 88 50.19 -5.00 -17.80
C PRO A 88 50.81 -5.96 -16.74
N THR A 89 51.52 -6.93 -17.27
CA THR A 89 52.38 -8.00 -16.70
C THR A 89 53.68 -7.42 -16.07
N THR A 90 54.30 -7.91 -14.99
CA THR A 90 55.26 -9.06 -14.95
C THR A 90 55.89 -9.31 -13.54
N SER A 91 55.90 -10.59 -13.15
CA SER A 91 57.00 -11.45 -12.60
C SER A 91 57.87 -11.07 -11.37
N SER A 92 57.83 -11.89 -10.30
CA SER A 92 58.91 -12.87 -10.00
C SER A 92 58.69 -13.69 -8.71
N ASN A 93 59.14 -14.95 -8.78
CA ASN A 93 59.14 -16.04 -7.78
C ASN A 93 59.77 -15.74 -6.41
N LYS A 94 59.25 -16.33 -5.33
CA LYS A 94 59.94 -17.42 -4.59
C LYS A 94 59.10 -18.11 -3.50
N GLN A 95 59.22 -19.42 -3.54
CA GLN A 95 58.71 -20.49 -2.68
C GLN A 95 59.46 -20.55 -1.32
N ILE A 96 58.81 -21.09 -0.28
CA ILE A 96 59.29 -22.07 0.74
C ILE A 96 58.55 -21.88 2.08
N THR A 97 57.71 -22.86 2.44
CA THR A 97 57.51 -23.42 3.79
C THR A 97 58.17 -24.82 3.80
N PRO A 98 58.30 -25.60 4.91
CA PRO A 98 57.78 -25.46 6.29
C PRO A 98 58.80 -25.81 7.42
N THR A 99 58.52 -25.55 8.71
CA THR A 99 58.83 -26.51 9.81
C THR A 99 58.04 -26.22 11.10
N MET A 100 57.59 -27.30 11.75
CA MET A 100 56.90 -27.38 13.05
C MET A 100 57.80 -27.07 14.25
N ALA A 101 57.20 -26.58 15.35
CA ALA A 101 57.44 -27.12 16.71
C ALA A 101 56.34 -26.67 17.70
N THR A 102 55.89 -27.64 18.48
CA THR A 102 54.89 -27.64 19.55
C THR A 102 55.45 -27.02 20.84
N GLU A 103 54.63 -26.32 21.64
CA GLU A 103 54.57 -26.55 23.10
C GLU A 103 53.40 -25.82 23.79
N LEU A 104 52.89 -26.50 24.83
CA LEU A 104 51.68 -26.23 25.60
C LEU A 104 52.08 -25.70 26.99
N SER A 105 51.51 -24.59 27.47
CA SER A 105 51.23 -24.38 28.91
C SER A 105 50.34 -23.17 29.20
N LYS A 106 49.41 -23.33 30.15
CA LYS A 106 48.51 -22.36 30.82
C LYS A 106 48.78 -22.48 32.35
N PRO A 107 48.18 -21.69 33.26
CA PRO A 107 47.89 -20.23 33.29
C PRO A 107 48.20 -19.60 34.69
N LYS A 108 48.20 -18.26 34.85
CA LYS A 108 47.61 -17.49 36.00
C LYS A 108 47.89 -15.97 35.90
N PRO A 109 47.20 -15.08 36.67
CA PRO A 109 46.55 -13.89 36.15
C PRO A 109 47.18 -12.57 36.61
N GLU A 110 47.02 -11.51 35.82
CA GLU A 110 47.14 -10.14 36.31
C GLU A 110 46.32 -9.20 35.41
N SER A 111 45.60 -8.28 36.05
CA SER A 111 44.87 -7.14 35.48
C SER A 111 45.38 -5.87 36.18
N PRO A 112 45.07 -4.63 35.73
CA PRO A 112 44.66 -4.18 34.39
C PRO A 112 45.44 -2.91 33.93
N LYS A 113 45.58 -2.68 32.62
CA LYS A 113 45.77 -1.32 32.05
C LYS A 113 45.07 -1.18 30.69
N THR A 114 44.00 -0.38 30.71
CA THR A 114 43.54 0.61 29.71
C THR A 114 44.17 0.60 28.31
N ALA A 115 43.34 0.47 27.27
CA ALA A 115 42.88 1.57 26.40
C ALA A 115 42.22 1.02 25.13
N ASN A 116 41.03 1.52 24.82
CA ASN A 116 40.37 1.68 23.52
C ASN A 116 40.83 0.81 22.33
N GLU A 117 39.99 -0.16 21.94
CA GLU A 117 39.51 -0.40 20.56
C GLU A 117 38.70 -1.70 20.54
N ALA A 118 37.42 -1.61 20.87
CA ALA A 118 36.37 -2.60 20.55
C ALA A 118 35.02 -1.96 20.90
N ALA A 119 34.63 -0.96 20.11
CA ALA A 119 33.30 -0.41 20.12
C ALA A 119 32.78 -0.51 18.69
N GLU A 120 32.27 -1.68 18.32
CA GLU A 120 31.41 -1.83 17.15
C GLU A 120 30.63 -3.16 17.27
N LEU A 121 29.31 -3.04 17.07
CA LEU A 121 28.27 -4.07 17.17
C LEU A 121 27.83 -4.51 18.57
N GLU A 122 27.19 -3.58 19.31
CA GLU A 122 25.97 -3.94 20.04
C GLU A 122 24.78 -3.33 19.30
N LEU A 123 23.92 -4.20 18.77
CA LEU A 123 22.59 -3.86 18.28
C LEU A 123 21.80 -3.33 19.48
N ASP A 124 21.40 -2.07 19.42
CA ASP A 124 20.49 -1.45 20.38
C ASP A 124 19.08 -2.02 20.20
N ILE A 125 18.83 -3.20 20.80
CA ILE A 125 17.49 -3.78 20.96
C ILE A 125 16.98 -3.37 22.34
N ASN A 126 16.85 -2.06 22.61
CA ASN A 126 15.91 -1.55 23.63
C ASN A 126 15.69 -0.02 23.62
N SER A 127 15.74 0.59 22.44
CA SER A 127 15.17 1.92 22.26
C SER A 127 13.78 1.78 21.63
N HIS A 128 12.74 1.72 22.45
CA HIS A 128 11.40 2.10 21.99
C HIS A 128 11.45 3.60 21.68
N THR A 129 11.92 3.94 20.49
CA THR A 129 11.91 5.31 19.97
C THR A 129 10.46 5.73 19.84
N LYS A 130 10.00 6.54 20.80
CA LYS A 130 8.70 7.19 20.77
C LYS A 130 8.43 7.80 19.38
N PRO A 131 7.20 7.70 18.84
CA PRO A 131 6.81 8.39 17.62
C PRO A 131 7.29 9.84 17.58
N THR A 132 7.97 10.22 16.50
CA THR A 132 8.60 11.56 16.38
C THR A 132 7.82 12.50 15.49
N GLY A 133 6.99 11.98 14.57
CA GLY A 133 6.16 12.81 13.70
C GLY A 133 5.02 13.51 14.45
N THR A 134 4.32 14.40 13.79
CA THR A 134 3.10 15.05 14.32
C THR A 134 1.83 14.39 13.77
N ILE A 135 0.69 14.59 14.44
CA ILE A 135 -0.64 14.23 13.95
C ILE A 135 -1.56 15.44 14.13
N THR A 136 -2.09 15.95 13.01
CA THR A 136 -3.07 17.02 12.96
C THR A 136 -4.38 16.48 12.41
N ILE A 137 -5.51 16.79 13.08
CA ILE A 137 -6.84 16.31 12.69
C ILE A 137 -7.75 17.52 12.44
N LEU A 138 -8.22 17.66 11.21
CA LEU A 138 -9.22 18.63 10.78
C LEU A 138 -10.59 17.93 10.79
N ASN A 139 -11.30 18.02 11.91
CA ASN A 139 -12.57 17.32 12.10
C ASN A 139 -13.78 18.23 11.78
N TYR A 140 -14.47 17.91 10.68
CA TYR A 140 -15.74 18.52 10.25
C TYR A 140 -16.93 17.57 10.42
N SER A 141 -16.71 16.39 11.00
CA SER A 141 -17.77 15.42 11.29
C SER A 141 -18.63 15.79 12.50
N SER A 142 -19.71 15.04 12.70
CA SER A 142 -20.52 15.06 13.92
C SER A 142 -19.87 14.34 15.11
N TYR A 143 -18.78 13.60 14.89
CA TYR A 143 -18.09 12.87 15.95
C TYR A 143 -17.20 13.78 16.79
N SER A 144 -17.03 13.43 18.07
CA SER A 144 -16.22 14.17 19.03
C SER A 144 -14.74 14.17 18.63
N THR A 145 -14.16 15.36 18.37
CA THR A 145 -12.72 15.50 18.11
C THR A 145 -11.88 14.95 19.26
N GLN A 146 -12.35 15.09 20.50
CA GLN A 146 -11.66 14.57 21.67
C GLN A 146 -11.58 13.04 21.63
N ASP A 147 -12.66 12.37 21.21
CA ASP A 147 -12.68 10.91 21.18
C ASP A 147 -11.93 10.36 19.98
N ILE A 148 -12.05 10.99 18.80
CA ILE A 148 -11.19 10.69 17.64
C ILE A 148 -9.71 10.79 18.05
N SER A 149 -9.32 11.89 18.70
CA SER A 149 -7.93 12.09 19.14
C SER A 149 -7.47 11.01 20.13
N LYS A 150 -8.35 10.57 21.05
CA LYS A 150 -8.04 9.48 21.98
C LYS A 150 -7.85 8.14 21.26
N TRP A 151 -8.73 7.81 20.31
CA TRP A 151 -8.65 6.54 19.57
C TRP A 151 -7.42 6.50 18.68
N VAL A 152 -7.13 7.59 17.98
CA VAL A 152 -5.91 7.73 17.16
C VAL A 152 -4.66 7.65 18.03
N ALA A 153 -4.61 8.35 19.17
CA ALA A 153 -3.48 8.26 20.09
C ALA A 153 -3.31 6.85 20.69
N TYR A 154 -4.41 6.15 20.94
CA TYR A 154 -4.37 4.76 21.39
C TYR A 154 -3.80 3.83 20.31
N ALA A 155 -4.27 3.96 19.07
CA ALA A 155 -3.73 3.23 17.92
C ALA A 155 -2.24 3.54 17.71
N GLU A 156 -1.84 4.81 17.72
CA GLU A 156 -0.44 5.23 17.61
C GLU A 156 0.42 4.64 18.73
N SER A 157 -0.09 4.55 19.96
CA SER A 157 0.68 4.05 21.10
C SER A 157 1.11 2.58 20.98
N LYS A 158 0.50 1.84 20.04
CA LYS A 158 0.89 0.46 19.71
C LYS A 158 2.14 0.40 18.85
N MET A 159 2.41 1.44 18.07
CA MET A 159 3.51 1.45 17.10
C MET A 159 4.86 1.45 17.79
N VAL A 160 5.76 0.55 17.39
CA VAL A 160 7.14 0.52 17.91
C VAL A 160 7.90 1.79 17.52
N SER A 161 7.59 2.34 16.34
CA SER A 161 8.08 3.65 15.90
C SER A 161 7.18 4.20 14.79
N ARG A 162 7.16 5.52 14.65
CA ARG A 162 6.53 6.25 13.53
C ARG A 162 7.32 7.52 13.24
N LYS A 163 7.56 7.78 11.96
CA LYS A 163 8.34 8.94 11.49
C LYS A 163 7.49 10.03 10.86
N SER A 164 6.49 9.65 10.06
CA SER A 164 5.83 10.59 9.15
C SER A 164 4.89 11.55 9.85
N ASN A 165 4.90 12.84 9.54
CA ASN A 165 3.85 13.80 9.89
C ASN A 165 2.54 13.41 9.20
N ILE A 166 1.44 13.45 9.97
CA ILE A 166 0.11 13.05 9.49
C ILE A 166 -0.82 14.26 9.56
N LEU A 167 -1.40 14.62 8.41
CA LEU A 167 -2.56 15.48 8.34
C LEU A 167 -3.77 14.64 7.96
N ALA A 168 -4.77 14.59 8.85
CA ALA A 168 -6.02 13.91 8.60
C ALA A 168 -7.16 14.92 8.52
N TRP A 169 -8.08 14.74 7.57
CA TRP A 169 -9.35 15.44 7.57
C TRP A 169 -10.52 14.48 7.46
N ILE A 170 -11.55 14.75 8.25
CA ILE A 170 -12.76 13.95 8.34
C ILE A 170 -13.93 14.87 8.08
N TYR A 171 -14.71 14.60 7.04
CA TYR A 171 -15.81 15.46 6.61
C TYR A 171 -17.04 14.64 6.24
N PRO A 172 -18.24 15.17 6.49
CA PRO A 172 -19.46 14.49 6.12
C PRO A 172 -19.74 14.65 4.62
N VAL A 173 -20.29 13.59 4.02
CA VAL A 173 -21.01 13.62 2.74
C VAL A 173 -22.48 13.23 2.93
N GLY A 174 -23.34 13.66 2.01
CA GLY A 174 -24.77 13.32 2.02
C GLY A 174 -25.08 11.99 1.34
N ASP A 175 -26.25 11.90 0.72
CA ASP A 175 -26.67 10.73 -0.03
C ASP A 175 -25.81 10.50 -1.28
N MET A 176 -25.63 9.24 -1.65
CA MET A 176 -24.95 8.88 -2.90
C MET A 176 -25.76 9.39 -4.10
N ILE A 177 -25.10 10.08 -5.02
CA ILE A 177 -25.74 10.57 -6.25
C ILE A 177 -26.04 9.36 -7.15
N ARG A 178 -27.31 9.21 -7.56
CA ARG A 178 -27.78 8.09 -8.39
C ARG A 178 -28.05 8.51 -9.85
N PRO A 179 -27.69 7.70 -10.86
CA PRO A 179 -26.91 6.46 -10.73
C PRO A 179 -25.51 6.76 -10.22
N GLU A 180 -24.88 5.75 -9.61
CA GLU A 180 -23.52 5.81 -9.08
C GLU A 180 -22.57 6.43 -10.12
N GLN A 181 -21.76 7.38 -9.66
CA GLN A 181 -20.85 8.16 -10.48
C GLN A 181 -19.53 8.28 -9.74
N GLU A 182 -18.45 7.91 -10.40
CA GLU A 182 -17.09 8.18 -9.92
C GLU A 182 -16.72 9.65 -10.17
N ILE A 183 -15.85 10.19 -9.32
CA ILE A 183 -15.14 11.43 -9.61
C ILE A 183 -14.10 11.16 -10.69
N GLU A 184 -14.03 12.04 -11.69
CA GLU A 184 -13.10 11.87 -12.81
C GLU A 184 -11.65 11.73 -12.31
N ASP A 185 -10.96 10.72 -12.84
CA ASP A 185 -9.58 10.34 -12.48
C ASP A 185 -9.36 10.00 -11.00
N MET A 186 -10.43 9.68 -10.27
CA MET A 186 -10.38 9.37 -8.84
C MET A 186 -11.25 8.16 -8.49
N PRO A 187 -10.82 7.33 -7.52
CA PRO A 187 -11.55 6.13 -7.13
C PRO A 187 -12.72 6.39 -6.17
N PHE A 188 -13.31 7.59 -6.17
CA PHE A 188 -14.32 7.95 -5.18
C PHE A 188 -15.68 8.14 -5.82
N ILE A 189 -16.71 7.72 -5.11
CA ILE A 189 -18.10 7.88 -5.53
C ILE A 189 -18.59 9.27 -5.15
N LYS A 190 -19.39 9.87 -6.04
CA LYS A 190 -20.02 11.17 -5.81
C LYS A 190 -21.19 11.06 -4.85
N HIS A 191 -21.11 11.81 -3.77
CA HIS A 191 -22.21 12.06 -2.85
C HIS A 191 -22.65 13.52 -2.91
N GLU A 192 -23.80 13.81 -2.32
CA GLU A 192 -24.23 15.18 -2.10
C GLU A 192 -23.24 15.93 -1.19
N VAL A 193 -22.88 17.14 -1.60
CA VAL A 193 -22.02 18.03 -0.82
C VAL A 193 -22.85 18.65 0.31
N VAL A 194 -22.48 18.34 1.54
CA VAL A 194 -23.14 18.88 2.75
C VAL A 194 -22.34 20.01 3.41
N LEU A 195 -21.04 20.11 3.14
CA LEU A 195 -20.21 21.23 3.55
C LEU A 195 -20.64 22.49 2.79
N LYS A 196 -20.67 23.64 3.47
CA LYS A 196 -20.84 24.94 2.81
C LYS A 196 -19.56 25.32 2.08
N ASN A 197 -19.68 26.09 0.99
CA ASN A 197 -18.50 26.61 0.29
C ASN A 197 -17.51 27.33 1.22
N SER A 198 -18.00 28.08 2.21
CA SER A 198 -17.14 28.74 3.20
C SER A 198 -16.38 27.75 4.10
N GLU A 199 -16.98 26.60 4.41
CA GLU A 199 -16.32 25.54 5.20
C GLU A 199 -15.27 24.83 4.35
N ILE A 200 -15.56 24.57 3.06
CA ILE A 200 -14.58 24.06 2.10
C ILE A 200 -13.39 25.01 1.97
N ASP A 201 -13.62 26.32 1.86
CA ASP A 201 -12.55 27.31 1.76
C ASP A 201 -11.67 27.37 3.02
N ILE A 202 -12.28 27.29 4.22
CA ILE A 202 -11.52 27.22 5.48
C ILE A 202 -10.68 25.94 5.53
N LEU A 203 -11.29 24.79 5.24
CA LEU A 203 -10.61 23.49 5.22
C LEU A 203 -9.43 23.50 4.23
N MET A 204 -9.62 24.01 3.02
CA MET A 204 -8.55 24.13 2.03
C MET A 204 -7.43 25.06 2.49
N ASN A 205 -7.74 26.18 3.14
CA ASN A 205 -6.72 27.08 3.69
C ASN A 205 -5.92 26.43 4.82
N ASP A 206 -6.57 25.65 5.69
CA ASP A 206 -5.91 24.91 6.77
C ASP A 206 -4.97 23.83 6.20
N ILE A 207 -5.42 23.09 5.18
CA ILE A 207 -4.61 22.08 4.47
C ILE A 207 -3.40 22.74 3.78
N GLU A 208 -3.63 23.81 3.03
CA GLU A 208 -2.55 24.53 2.33
C GLU A 208 -1.53 25.10 3.31
N SER A 209 -1.99 25.71 4.42
CA SER A 209 -1.09 26.24 5.45
C SER A 209 -0.24 25.13 6.06
N TRP A 210 -0.86 23.99 6.39
CA TRP A 210 -0.14 22.86 6.98
C TRP A 210 0.92 22.30 6.02
N LEU A 211 0.56 22.10 4.74
CA LEU A 211 1.49 21.58 3.73
C LEU A 211 2.63 22.56 3.41
N LYS A 212 2.39 23.87 3.47
CA LYS A 212 3.44 24.88 3.27
C LYS A 212 4.44 24.93 4.43
N ASP A 213 3.99 24.60 5.64
CA ASP A 213 4.83 24.55 6.83
C ASP A 213 5.55 23.20 6.99
N ASP A 214 5.12 22.17 6.24
CA ASP A 214 5.76 20.84 6.24
C ASP A 214 7.11 20.87 5.52
N GLU A 215 8.11 20.20 6.09
CA GLU A 215 9.48 20.23 5.55
C GLU A 215 9.56 19.61 4.17
N CYS A 216 8.74 18.61 3.86
CA CYS A 216 8.75 17.96 2.56
C CYS A 216 7.98 18.79 1.51
N MET A 217 6.75 19.19 1.82
CA MET A 217 5.87 19.85 0.84
C MET A 217 6.05 21.37 0.74
N GLY A 218 6.66 22.01 1.74
CA GLY A 218 6.85 23.46 1.79
C GLY A 218 8.00 24.01 0.94
N HIS A 219 8.80 23.12 0.33
CA HIS A 219 9.91 23.53 -0.52
C HIS A 219 9.44 24.17 -1.83
N ARG A 220 10.18 25.18 -2.31
CA ARG A 220 9.83 25.92 -3.54
C ARG A 220 9.76 25.00 -4.77
N ASP A 221 10.61 23.99 -4.82
CA ASP A 221 10.68 23.06 -5.96
C ASP A 221 9.47 22.10 -5.98
N GLU A 222 8.78 21.92 -4.85
CA GLU A 222 7.55 21.12 -4.72
C GLU A 222 6.28 21.94 -4.97
N ASN A 223 6.39 23.23 -5.32
CA ASN A 223 5.21 24.09 -5.45
C ASN A 223 4.25 23.64 -6.56
N GLU A 224 4.74 23.02 -7.64
CA GLU A 224 3.86 22.44 -8.67
C GLU A 224 3.10 21.22 -8.10
N HIS A 225 3.82 20.29 -7.47
CA HIS A 225 3.22 19.11 -6.83
C HIS A 225 2.20 19.51 -5.74
N LEU A 226 2.53 20.48 -4.90
CA LEU A 226 1.62 21.04 -3.89
C LEU A 226 0.33 21.57 -4.52
N GLN A 227 0.42 22.34 -5.61
CA GLN A 227 -0.77 22.89 -6.26
C GLN A 227 -1.63 21.79 -6.90
N ASP A 228 -1.02 20.77 -7.49
CA ASP A 228 -1.74 19.61 -8.04
C ASP A 228 -2.51 18.87 -6.94
N GLU A 229 -1.87 18.63 -5.79
CA GLU A 229 -2.50 18.02 -4.63
C GLU A 229 -3.65 18.85 -4.06
N LEU A 230 -3.47 20.16 -3.92
CA LEU A 230 -4.53 21.07 -3.45
C LEU A 230 -5.72 21.13 -4.40
N ASN A 231 -5.48 21.12 -5.72
CA ASN A 231 -6.54 21.06 -6.72
C ASN A 231 -7.33 19.74 -6.61
N ARG A 232 -6.62 18.63 -6.42
CA ARG A 232 -7.23 17.31 -6.19
C ARG A 232 -8.08 17.29 -4.93
N PHE A 233 -7.56 17.76 -3.80
CA PHE A 233 -8.31 17.78 -2.53
C PHE A 233 -9.54 18.71 -2.60
N ARG A 234 -9.43 19.87 -3.24
CA ARG A 234 -10.59 20.75 -3.47
C ARG A 234 -11.68 20.04 -4.28
N ALA A 235 -11.28 19.32 -5.33
CA ALA A 235 -12.22 18.55 -6.14
C ALA A 235 -12.96 17.47 -5.34
N TRP A 236 -12.33 16.88 -4.31
CA TRP A 236 -12.97 15.93 -3.41
C TRP A 236 -14.10 16.57 -2.61
N PHE A 237 -13.85 17.75 -2.04
CA PHE A 237 -14.86 18.46 -1.25
C PHE A 237 -16.00 18.99 -2.12
N GLU A 238 -15.68 19.57 -3.29
CA GLU A 238 -16.67 20.18 -4.18
C GLU A 238 -17.54 19.16 -4.91
N GLN A 239 -17.14 17.88 -4.95
CA GLN A 239 -17.89 16.79 -5.57
C GLN A 239 -18.42 15.76 -4.57
N GLY A 240 -18.21 15.98 -3.27
CA GLY A 240 -18.71 15.10 -2.21
C GLY A 240 -18.09 13.70 -2.29
N ALA A 241 -16.76 13.62 -2.41
CA ALA A 241 -16.07 12.33 -2.42
C ALA A 241 -16.26 11.59 -1.09
N ASP A 242 -16.63 10.31 -1.15
CA ASP A 242 -16.60 9.37 -0.02
C ASP A 242 -15.17 8.86 0.25
N ALA A 243 -14.21 9.78 0.33
CA ALA A 243 -12.80 9.45 0.42
C ALA A 243 -12.52 8.45 1.57
N SER A 244 -11.76 7.41 1.26
CA SER A 244 -11.28 6.38 2.18
C SER A 244 -9.85 6.12 1.76
N THR A 245 -8.94 7.02 2.12
CA THR A 245 -7.59 6.95 1.58
C THR A 245 -6.54 7.54 2.49
N GLN A 246 -5.38 6.92 2.41
CA GLN A 246 -4.10 7.44 2.81
C GLN A 246 -3.28 7.81 1.56
N ALA A 247 -2.75 9.03 1.49
CA ALA A 247 -1.81 9.44 0.44
C ALA A 247 -0.43 9.78 1.02
N ALA A 248 0.61 9.05 0.60
CA ALA A 248 1.99 9.34 0.95
C ALA A 248 2.56 10.34 -0.06
N LEU A 249 2.64 11.62 0.33
CA LEU A 249 3.17 12.67 -0.56
C LEU A 249 4.70 12.56 -0.70
N CYS A 250 5.37 12.07 0.34
CA CYS A 250 6.79 11.72 0.36
C CYS A 250 7.09 10.75 1.52
N GLU A 251 8.35 10.46 1.85
CA GLU A 251 8.69 9.51 2.92
C GLU A 251 8.14 9.94 4.30
N GLU A 252 8.17 11.23 4.61
CA GLU A 252 7.82 11.78 5.92
C GLU A 252 6.43 12.42 5.99
N THR A 253 5.69 12.55 4.90
CA THR A 253 4.38 13.26 4.92
C THR A 253 3.27 12.35 4.47
N ARG A 254 2.24 12.23 5.31
CA ARG A 254 1.07 11.36 5.11
C ARG A 254 -0.20 12.19 5.23
N ILE A 255 -1.08 11.99 4.26
CA ILE A 255 -2.44 12.49 4.28
C ILE A 255 -3.39 11.35 4.59
N ILE A 256 -4.42 11.63 5.38
CA ILE A 256 -5.61 10.80 5.53
C ILE A 256 -6.84 11.64 5.16
N ALA A 257 -7.66 11.12 4.26
CA ALA A 257 -8.90 11.77 3.85
C ALA A 257 -10.08 10.83 4.06
N MET A 258 -11.06 11.29 4.84
CA MET A 258 -12.23 10.48 5.22
C MET A 258 -13.54 11.23 4.94
N GLY A 259 -14.23 10.83 3.88
CA GLY A 259 -15.61 11.22 3.58
C GLY A 259 -16.59 10.27 4.26
N ILE A 260 -17.11 10.64 5.43
CA ILE A 260 -18.06 9.78 6.15
C ILE A 260 -19.47 9.98 5.60
N THR A 261 -20.20 8.90 5.32
CA THR A 261 -21.56 8.95 4.76
C THR A 261 -22.62 9.21 5.83
N GLU A 262 -23.83 9.61 5.43
CA GLU A 262 -24.97 9.74 6.34
C GLU A 262 -25.33 8.42 7.04
N ASN A 263 -25.27 7.30 6.31
CA ASN A 263 -25.51 5.99 6.87
C ASN A 263 -24.53 5.67 8.02
N MET A 264 -23.24 5.92 7.81
CA MET A 264 -22.22 5.70 8.84
C MET A 264 -22.43 6.60 10.07
N ARG A 265 -22.87 7.85 9.87
CA ARG A 265 -23.07 8.81 10.97
C ARG A 265 -24.32 8.55 11.80
N GLU A 266 -25.40 8.11 11.16
CA GLU A 266 -26.75 8.15 11.75
C GLU A 266 -27.36 6.77 12.01
N HIS A 267 -26.88 5.73 11.30
CA HIS A 267 -27.53 4.42 11.30
C HIS A 267 -26.61 3.28 11.74
N GLU A 268 -25.31 3.40 11.50
CA GLU A 268 -24.34 2.36 11.85
C GLU A 268 -23.87 2.47 13.31
N PRO A 269 -23.48 1.34 13.93
CA PRO A 269 -22.84 1.35 15.23
C PRO A 269 -21.53 2.16 15.22
N LEU A 270 -21.24 2.87 16.33
CA LEU A 270 -20.03 3.68 16.46
C LEU A 270 -18.72 2.92 16.17
N PHE A 271 -18.67 1.62 16.49
CA PHE A 271 -17.48 0.82 16.27
C PHE A 271 -17.13 0.69 14.77
N ASN A 272 -18.09 0.83 13.84
CA ASN A 272 -17.81 0.87 12.41
C ASN A 272 -16.99 2.11 12.03
N PHE A 273 -17.35 3.28 12.59
CA PHE A 273 -16.56 4.50 12.39
C PHE A 273 -15.18 4.38 13.03
N GLN A 274 -15.07 3.77 14.21
CA GLN A 274 -13.77 3.55 14.84
C GLN A 274 -12.88 2.61 14.01
N ASP A 275 -13.46 1.56 13.44
CA ASP A 275 -12.76 0.61 12.57
C ASP A 275 -12.24 1.33 11.32
N PHE A 276 -13.11 2.06 10.64
CA PHE A 276 -12.72 2.88 9.48
C PHE A 276 -11.63 3.90 9.82
N LEU A 277 -11.77 4.65 10.92
CA LEU A 277 -10.79 5.61 11.39
C LEU A 277 -9.43 4.94 11.65
N ILE A 278 -9.41 3.85 12.38
CA ILE A 278 -8.16 3.21 12.80
C ILE A 278 -7.49 2.49 11.62
N HIS A 279 -8.26 1.94 10.69
CA HIS A 279 -7.78 1.37 9.43
C HIS A 279 -6.98 2.42 8.64
N GLU A 280 -7.59 3.58 8.37
CA GLU A 280 -6.94 4.64 7.59
C GLU A 280 -5.72 5.24 8.30
N PHE A 281 -5.78 5.37 9.63
CA PHE A 281 -4.62 5.80 10.41
C PHE A 281 -3.49 4.78 10.42
N TYR A 282 -3.81 3.48 10.39
CA TYR A 282 -2.79 2.45 10.32
C TYR A 282 -1.99 2.54 9.03
N HIS A 283 -2.62 2.82 7.87
CA HIS A 283 -1.88 3.09 6.64
C HIS A 283 -0.85 4.22 6.81
N ALA A 284 -1.21 5.30 7.51
CA ALA A 284 -0.31 6.41 7.74
C ALA A 284 0.83 6.08 8.74
N PHE A 285 0.70 5.00 9.52
CA PHE A 285 1.77 4.51 10.40
C PHE A 285 2.79 3.62 9.67
N GLN A 286 2.44 3.09 8.51
CA GLN A 286 3.30 2.22 7.70
C GLN A 286 4.50 3.02 7.13
N GLN A 287 5.72 2.54 7.39
CA GLN A 287 6.94 3.30 7.10
C GLN A 287 7.49 3.11 5.69
N ASP A 288 7.19 2.00 5.03
CA ASP A 288 7.83 1.59 3.78
C ASP A 288 6.96 1.77 2.52
N LEU A 289 5.85 2.52 2.63
CA LEU A 289 4.92 2.77 1.53
C LEU A 289 5.54 3.59 0.40
N ALA A 290 6.27 4.64 0.74
CA ALA A 290 6.93 5.54 -0.22
C ALA A 290 8.44 5.26 -0.35
N MET A 291 8.91 4.09 0.10
CA MET A 291 10.34 3.77 0.11
C MET A 291 10.86 3.52 -1.32
N PRO A 292 11.85 4.29 -1.79
CA PRO A 292 12.34 4.17 -3.16
C PRO A 292 13.17 2.89 -3.38
N GLY A 293 13.50 2.63 -4.64
CA GLY A 293 14.49 1.62 -5.01
C GLY A 293 13.90 0.21 -5.10
N GLN A 294 14.43 -0.76 -4.33
CA GLN A 294 13.96 -2.16 -4.46
C GLN A 294 12.52 -2.33 -4.01
N CYS A 295 12.08 -1.59 -3.00
CA CYS A 295 10.72 -1.69 -2.49
C CYS A 295 9.70 -1.25 -3.54
N GLU A 296 9.79 0.01 -3.98
CA GLU A 296 8.99 0.57 -5.08
C GLU A 296 8.98 -0.33 -6.33
N ARG A 297 10.15 -0.86 -6.75
CA ARG A 297 10.23 -1.75 -7.92
C ARG A 297 9.52 -3.08 -7.73
N LYS A 298 9.43 -3.62 -6.52
CA LYS A 298 8.69 -4.86 -6.25
C LYS A 298 7.19 -4.60 -6.11
N THR A 299 6.83 -3.54 -5.40
CA THR A 299 5.44 -3.11 -5.23
C THR A 299 4.72 -2.94 -6.57
N ARG A 300 5.39 -2.36 -7.57
CA ARG A 300 4.83 -2.15 -8.93
C ARG A 300 4.76 -3.40 -9.81
N GLN A 301 5.27 -4.55 -9.37
CA GLN A 301 5.21 -5.76 -10.19
C GLN A 301 3.84 -6.42 -10.15
N PRO A 302 3.35 -6.98 -11.27
CA PRO A 302 2.13 -7.78 -11.27
C PRO A 302 2.23 -8.94 -10.28
N GLY A 303 1.20 -9.14 -9.45
CA GLY A 303 1.19 -10.18 -8.41
C GLY A 303 2.07 -9.86 -7.19
N SER A 304 2.45 -8.59 -7.02
CA SER A 304 3.00 -8.04 -5.78
C SER A 304 2.17 -8.43 -4.56
N ASN A 305 2.83 -8.55 -3.40
CA ASN A 305 2.16 -8.83 -2.14
C ASN A 305 1.60 -7.56 -1.47
N THR A 306 2.00 -6.38 -1.97
CA THR A 306 1.79 -5.10 -1.31
C THR A 306 0.31 -4.86 -1.01
N LEU A 307 -0.60 -5.07 -1.96
CA LEU A 307 -2.01 -4.72 -1.78
C LEU A 307 -2.63 -5.46 -0.59
N TRP A 308 -2.59 -6.80 -0.60
CA TRP A 308 -3.21 -7.59 0.46
C TRP A 308 -2.46 -7.53 1.80
N PHE A 309 -1.14 -7.29 1.79
CA PHE A 309 -0.43 -7.04 3.04
C PHE A 309 -0.83 -5.69 3.66
N VAL A 310 -0.87 -4.62 2.86
CA VAL A 310 -1.15 -3.25 3.32
C VAL A 310 -2.59 -3.14 3.82
N GLU A 311 -3.56 -3.53 3.01
CA GLU A 311 -4.98 -3.50 3.36
C GLU A 311 -5.32 -4.52 4.44
N GLY A 312 -4.76 -5.74 4.32
CA GLY A 312 -5.00 -6.82 5.27
C GLY A 312 -4.50 -6.49 6.67
N ALA A 313 -3.33 -5.87 6.77
CA ALA A 313 -2.78 -5.48 8.06
C ALA A 313 -3.55 -4.32 8.68
N ALA A 314 -4.04 -3.38 7.87
CA ALA A 314 -4.88 -2.28 8.32
C ALA A 314 -6.18 -2.79 8.95
N ASN A 315 -6.90 -3.69 8.27
CA ASN A 315 -8.12 -4.28 8.83
C ASN A 315 -7.83 -5.22 10.01
N TYR A 316 -6.74 -5.99 9.98
CA TYR A 316 -6.36 -6.80 11.15
C TYR A 316 -6.11 -5.94 12.39
N PHE A 317 -5.33 -4.88 12.21
CA PHE A 317 -4.98 -3.94 13.27
C PHE A 317 -6.22 -3.21 13.79
N SER A 318 -7.06 -2.66 12.90
CA SER A 318 -8.24 -1.90 13.29
C SER A 318 -9.23 -2.75 14.09
N GLN A 319 -9.55 -3.96 13.65
CA GLN A 319 -10.47 -4.85 14.35
C GLN A 319 -9.98 -5.17 15.77
N LYS A 320 -8.68 -5.40 15.93
CA LYS A 320 -8.04 -5.67 17.23
C LYS A 320 -8.10 -4.45 18.14
N VAL A 321 -7.72 -3.28 17.64
CA VAL A 321 -7.71 -2.04 18.44
C VAL A 321 -9.12 -1.60 18.80
N VAL A 322 -10.10 -1.73 17.89
CA VAL A 322 -11.51 -1.43 18.18
C VAL A 322 -12.05 -2.35 19.27
N ALA A 323 -11.75 -3.65 19.21
CA ALA A 323 -12.15 -4.59 20.27
C ALA A 323 -11.57 -4.20 21.64
N GLU A 324 -10.34 -3.69 21.68
CA GLU A 324 -9.72 -3.18 22.91
C GLU A 324 -10.35 -1.87 23.41
N ILE A 325 -10.67 -0.94 22.50
CA ILE A 325 -11.34 0.33 22.82
C ILE A 325 -12.74 0.09 23.37
N GLN A 326 -13.50 -0.82 22.76
CA GLN A 326 -14.85 -1.17 23.17
C GLN A 326 -14.87 -2.04 24.44
N GLY A 327 -13.84 -2.87 24.63
CA GLY A 327 -13.72 -3.72 25.79
C GLY A 327 -14.96 -4.60 25.99
N PRO A 328 -15.62 -4.57 27.18
CA PRO A 328 -16.84 -5.34 27.43
C PRO A 328 -18.03 -5.03 26.52
N ASP A 329 -18.05 -3.84 25.90
CA ASP A 329 -19.15 -3.41 25.02
C ASP A 329 -18.95 -3.87 23.56
N TYR A 330 -17.84 -4.56 23.26
CA TYR A 330 -17.60 -5.12 21.93
C TYR A 330 -18.64 -6.22 21.62
N PRO A 331 -19.40 -6.13 20.51
CA PRO A 331 -20.56 -6.99 20.29
C PRO A 331 -20.20 -8.40 19.78
N PHE A 332 -18.94 -8.63 19.43
CA PHE A 332 -18.45 -9.93 18.96
C PHE A 332 -17.66 -10.63 20.04
N ARG A 333 -17.58 -11.97 19.96
CA ARG A 333 -16.82 -12.78 20.93
C ARG A 333 -15.34 -12.37 20.97
N SER A 334 -14.77 -12.05 19.82
CA SER A 334 -13.42 -11.51 19.68
C SER A 334 -13.25 -10.81 18.33
N ALA A 335 -12.21 -10.00 18.18
CA ALA A 335 -11.83 -9.42 16.89
C ALA A 335 -11.58 -10.49 15.83
N TRP A 336 -11.05 -11.66 16.24
CA TRP A 336 -10.80 -12.77 15.35
C TRP A 336 -12.09 -13.39 14.81
N ASP A 337 -13.08 -13.59 15.67
CA ASP A 337 -14.39 -14.10 15.25
C ASP A 337 -15.07 -13.15 14.28
N ARG A 338 -14.93 -11.84 14.52
CA ARG A 338 -15.45 -10.81 13.62
C ARG A 338 -14.78 -10.85 12.24
N MET A 339 -13.44 -10.93 12.20
CA MET A 339 -12.72 -11.05 10.93
C MET A 339 -13.13 -12.30 10.14
N LEU A 340 -13.28 -13.43 10.83
CA LEU A 340 -13.72 -14.68 10.18
C LEU A 340 -15.16 -14.62 9.69
N GLU A 341 -16.08 -14.05 10.46
CA GLU A 341 -17.47 -13.81 10.04
C GLU A 341 -17.49 -13.00 8.75
N ILE A 342 -16.81 -11.86 8.75
CA ILE A 342 -16.72 -10.95 7.60
C ILE A 342 -16.13 -11.66 6.37
N ALA A 343 -15.03 -12.40 6.53
CA ALA A 343 -14.39 -13.10 5.41
C ALA A 343 -15.23 -14.28 4.89
N TRP A 344 -15.95 -14.96 5.77
CA TRP A 344 -16.91 -16.00 5.39
C TRP A 344 -18.07 -15.41 4.59
N GLU A 345 -18.59 -14.24 4.98
CA GLU A 345 -19.63 -13.53 4.22
C GLU A 345 -19.14 -13.15 2.82
N VAL A 346 -17.95 -12.56 2.70
CA VAL A 346 -17.33 -12.24 1.39
C VAL A 346 -17.27 -13.48 0.51
N HIS A 347 -16.70 -14.58 1.00
CA HIS A 347 -16.59 -15.80 0.21
C HIS A 347 -17.95 -16.35 -0.23
N ASN A 348 -18.92 -16.46 0.69
CA ASN A 348 -20.19 -17.12 0.39
C ASN A 348 -21.19 -16.26 -0.37
N MET A 349 -21.15 -14.93 -0.18
CA MET A 349 -22.05 -14.01 -0.86
C MET A 349 -21.54 -13.61 -2.24
N GLU A 350 -20.22 -13.42 -2.38
CA GLU A 350 -19.61 -12.93 -3.63
C GLU A 350 -18.98 -14.05 -4.47
N ASN A 351 -18.87 -15.28 -3.93
CA ASN A 351 -18.20 -16.42 -4.56
C ASN A 351 -16.74 -16.10 -4.94
N VAL A 352 -16.07 -15.32 -4.10
CA VAL A 352 -14.68 -14.89 -4.27
C VAL A 352 -13.74 -15.88 -3.60
N THR A 353 -12.67 -16.27 -4.29
CA THR A 353 -11.65 -17.19 -3.75
C THR A 353 -10.22 -16.67 -3.91
N GLU A 354 -10.04 -15.76 -4.86
CA GLU A 354 -8.83 -15.00 -5.06
C GLU A 354 -8.68 -13.99 -3.91
N ILE A 355 -7.49 -13.91 -3.32
CA ILE A 355 -7.22 -12.94 -2.24
C ILE A 355 -7.39 -11.51 -2.73
N ASP A 356 -6.93 -11.23 -3.94
CA ASP A 356 -7.17 -10.00 -4.67
C ASP A 356 -8.42 -10.24 -5.53
N GLY A 357 -9.56 -10.64 -4.95
CA GLY A 357 -10.77 -11.06 -5.68
C GLY A 357 -12.03 -10.27 -5.30
N GLY A 358 -11.99 -9.62 -4.14
CA GLY A 358 -13.07 -8.89 -3.50
C GLY A 358 -12.46 -7.87 -2.53
N PRO A 359 -13.06 -7.62 -1.35
CA PRO A 359 -12.50 -6.68 -0.38
C PRO A 359 -11.15 -7.19 0.17
N VAL A 360 -10.05 -6.64 -0.34
CA VAL A 360 -8.70 -7.16 -0.13
C VAL A 360 -8.20 -6.97 1.30
N ASP A 361 -8.72 -5.97 2.00
CA ASP A 361 -8.53 -5.74 3.43
C ASP A 361 -9.03 -6.92 4.28
N LYS A 362 -10.18 -7.50 3.92
CA LYS A 362 -10.76 -8.63 4.64
C LYS A 362 -10.05 -9.93 4.34
N THR A 363 -9.83 -10.22 3.06
CA THR A 363 -9.15 -11.45 2.63
C THR A 363 -7.69 -11.45 3.10
N GLY A 364 -7.02 -10.30 3.00
CA GLY A 364 -5.65 -10.07 3.46
C GLY A 364 -5.50 -10.27 4.97
N ALA A 365 -6.44 -9.79 5.79
CA ALA A 365 -6.40 -10.00 7.24
C ALA A 365 -6.42 -11.49 7.63
N ILE A 366 -7.24 -12.30 6.95
CA ILE A 366 -7.25 -13.76 7.18
C ILE A 366 -5.95 -14.41 6.68
N ALA A 367 -5.42 -13.98 5.54
CA ALA A 367 -4.15 -14.48 5.02
C ALA A 367 -2.97 -14.17 5.98
N LEU A 368 -2.93 -12.97 6.55
CA LEU A 368 -1.94 -12.60 7.58
C LEU A 368 -2.12 -13.45 8.84
N ARG A 369 -3.37 -13.74 9.27
CA ARG A 369 -3.59 -14.67 10.38
C ARG A 369 -3.03 -16.06 10.07
N LEU A 370 -3.21 -16.58 8.86
CA LEU A 370 -2.66 -17.87 8.47
C LEU A 370 -1.12 -17.89 8.52
N LEU A 371 -0.45 -16.78 8.19
CA LEU A 371 1.00 -16.66 8.38
C LEU A 371 1.39 -16.71 9.87
N ILE A 372 0.58 -16.11 10.75
CA ILE A 372 0.77 -16.19 12.20
C ILE A 372 0.61 -17.62 12.70
N GLU A 373 -0.46 -18.32 12.30
CA GLU A 373 -0.70 -19.70 12.70
C GLU A 373 0.39 -20.68 12.20
N LYS A 374 1.06 -20.32 11.09
CA LYS A 374 2.22 -21.07 10.56
C LYS A 374 3.54 -20.68 11.22
N GLY A 375 3.56 -19.69 12.12
CA GLY A 375 4.77 -19.19 12.77
C GLY A 375 5.73 -18.46 11.83
N LEU A 376 5.23 -17.93 10.71
CA LEU A 376 6.01 -17.17 9.72
C LEU A 376 5.95 -15.65 9.96
N LEU A 377 4.92 -15.20 10.68
CA LEU A 377 4.66 -13.84 11.10
C LEU A 377 4.23 -13.89 12.57
N THR A 378 4.45 -12.84 13.34
CA THR A 378 3.90 -12.69 14.68
C THR A 378 2.74 -11.68 14.69
N GLU A 379 1.79 -11.83 15.61
CA GLU A 379 0.73 -10.82 15.79
C GLU A 379 1.35 -9.46 16.16
N GLU A 380 2.44 -9.47 16.93
CA GLU A 380 3.16 -8.26 17.34
C GLU A 380 3.69 -7.47 16.14
N GLU A 381 4.26 -8.12 15.12
CA GLU A 381 4.77 -7.42 13.92
C GLU A 381 3.69 -6.64 13.14
N ILE A 382 2.43 -7.11 13.19
CA ILE A 382 1.30 -6.34 12.66
C ILE A 382 0.93 -5.24 13.67
N MET A 383 0.75 -5.61 14.94
CA MET A 383 0.23 -4.70 15.95
C MET A 383 1.16 -3.53 16.27
N ASP A 384 2.47 -3.68 16.07
CA ASP A 384 3.46 -2.63 16.32
C ASP A 384 3.94 -1.91 15.04
N GLY A 385 3.40 -2.29 13.88
CA GLY A 385 3.72 -1.72 12.57
C GLY A 385 5.06 -2.17 11.97
N SER A 386 5.83 -3.02 12.67
CA SER A 386 7.17 -3.44 12.23
C SER A 386 7.16 -4.33 10.97
N LEU A 387 6.01 -4.91 10.61
CA LEU A 387 5.76 -5.55 9.31
C LEU A 387 6.05 -4.63 8.12
N PHE A 388 5.94 -3.31 8.30
CA PHE A 388 6.18 -2.29 7.28
C PHE A 388 7.54 -1.59 7.46
N HIS A 389 8.50 -2.28 8.08
CA HIS A 389 9.89 -1.85 8.14
C HIS A 389 10.70 -2.54 7.05
N ASN A 390 11.59 -1.78 6.41
CA ASN A 390 12.56 -2.29 5.44
C ASN A 390 11.94 -3.10 4.29
N CYS A 391 10.69 -2.81 3.91
CA CYS A 391 9.98 -3.51 2.85
C CYS A 391 9.80 -5.02 3.10
N ALA A 392 9.62 -5.44 4.36
CA ALA A 392 9.52 -6.85 4.71
C ALA A 392 8.39 -7.56 3.94
N ARG A 393 7.24 -6.90 3.74
CA ARG A 393 6.09 -7.40 2.95
C ARG A 393 6.43 -7.88 1.53
N GLU A 394 7.51 -7.38 0.91
CA GLU A 394 7.96 -7.78 -0.43
C GLU A 394 9.30 -8.52 -0.44
N LEU A 395 10.16 -8.27 0.56
CA LEU A 395 11.54 -8.77 0.59
C LEU A 395 11.72 -10.01 1.47
N VAL A 396 10.96 -10.11 2.55
CA VAL A 396 10.94 -11.29 3.43
C VAL A 396 9.86 -12.26 2.95
N TYR A 397 8.66 -11.73 2.71
CA TYR A 397 7.53 -12.50 2.22
C TYR A 397 7.54 -12.53 0.69
N ASP A 398 8.43 -13.34 0.10
CA ASP A 398 8.51 -13.44 -1.36
C ASP A 398 7.24 -14.07 -1.94
N ARG A 399 6.62 -13.39 -2.91
CA ARG A 399 5.38 -13.84 -3.56
C ARG A 399 5.47 -15.23 -4.18
N ASN A 400 6.66 -15.72 -4.54
CA ASN A 400 6.82 -17.04 -5.17
C ASN A 400 7.05 -18.15 -4.14
N SER A 401 7.13 -17.83 -2.84
CA SER A 401 7.26 -18.85 -1.81
C SER A 401 6.00 -19.74 -1.77
N PRO A 402 6.16 -21.06 -1.61
CA PRO A 402 5.03 -21.98 -1.47
C PRO A 402 4.08 -21.56 -0.34
N GLU A 403 4.61 -21.05 0.76
CA GLU A 403 3.86 -20.62 1.93
C GLU A 403 2.96 -19.42 1.62
N ILE A 404 3.47 -18.41 0.89
CA ILE A 404 2.67 -17.27 0.47
C ILE A 404 1.58 -17.69 -0.52
N GLN A 405 1.92 -18.54 -1.50
CA GLN A 405 0.92 -19.04 -2.45
C GLN A 405 -0.19 -19.82 -1.73
N HIS A 406 0.16 -20.64 -0.74
CA HIS A 406 -0.78 -21.39 0.06
C HIS A 406 -1.76 -20.50 0.82
N VAL A 407 -1.27 -19.46 1.53
CA VAL A 407 -2.19 -18.57 2.28
C VAL A 407 -3.11 -17.78 1.34
N LYS A 408 -2.62 -17.34 0.17
CA LYS A 408 -3.44 -16.70 -0.86
C LYS A 408 -4.55 -17.61 -1.39
N GLN A 409 -4.34 -18.93 -1.37
CA GLN A 409 -5.30 -19.93 -1.84
C GLN A 409 -6.22 -20.46 -0.72
N SER A 410 -5.92 -20.15 0.55
CA SER A 410 -6.58 -20.79 1.69
C SER A 410 -7.40 -19.86 2.57
N TRP A 411 -7.33 -18.54 2.38
CA TRP A 411 -8.01 -17.56 3.24
C TRP A 411 -9.53 -17.80 3.35
N HIS A 412 -10.16 -18.31 2.28
CA HIS A 412 -11.60 -18.54 2.20
C HIS A 412 -12.06 -19.87 2.82
N LEU A 413 -11.13 -20.72 3.25
CA LEU A 413 -11.42 -22.03 3.85
C LEU A 413 -11.91 -21.85 5.29
N ILE A 414 -13.10 -21.26 5.42
CA ILE A 414 -13.78 -20.93 6.67
C ILE A 414 -15.08 -21.73 6.74
N GLU A 415 -15.45 -22.18 7.93
CA GLU A 415 -16.73 -22.82 8.21
C GLU A 415 -17.46 -22.11 9.35
N HIS A 416 -18.80 -22.15 9.27
CA HIS A 416 -19.69 -21.68 10.32
C HIS A 416 -20.19 -22.87 11.13
N THR A 417 -19.88 -22.87 12.42
CA THR A 417 -20.26 -23.90 13.38
C THR A 417 -21.21 -23.32 14.44
N ASN A 418 -21.74 -24.16 15.33
CA ASN A 418 -22.54 -23.69 16.46
C ASN A 418 -21.73 -22.78 17.42
N ASP A 419 -20.40 -22.92 17.42
CA ASP A 419 -19.48 -22.13 18.23
C ASP A 419 -18.93 -20.92 17.46
N GLY A 420 -19.55 -20.52 16.35
CA GLY A 420 -19.11 -19.39 15.51
C GLY A 420 -18.25 -19.82 14.32
N PHE A 421 -17.45 -18.90 13.82
CA PHE A 421 -16.63 -19.11 12.62
C PHE A 421 -15.25 -19.65 12.96
N GLN A 422 -14.73 -20.55 12.13
CA GLN A 422 -13.37 -21.09 12.26
C GLN A 422 -12.77 -21.44 10.90
N LEU A 423 -11.44 -21.43 10.81
CA LEU A 423 -10.72 -21.95 9.64
C LEU A 423 -10.81 -23.47 9.61
N LYS A 424 -11.02 -24.02 8.42
CA LYS A 424 -11.01 -25.46 8.19
C LYS A 424 -9.59 -26.01 8.28
N ALA A 425 -9.47 -27.30 8.60
CA ALA A 425 -8.16 -27.96 8.74
C ALA A 425 -7.29 -27.85 7.47
N GLU A 426 -7.93 -27.87 6.30
CA GLU A 426 -7.31 -27.73 4.98
C GLU A 426 -6.59 -26.38 4.81
N ALA A 427 -7.04 -25.32 5.50
CA ALA A 427 -6.38 -24.02 5.45
C ALA A 427 -4.93 -24.06 5.98
N TYR A 428 -4.61 -25.05 6.82
CA TYR A 428 -3.31 -25.18 7.46
C TYR A 428 -2.34 -26.10 6.72
N ILE A 429 -2.83 -26.95 5.81
CA ILE A 429 -2.04 -28.01 5.15
C ILE A 429 -1.65 -27.55 3.73
N PRO A 430 -0.34 -27.40 3.42
CA PRO A 430 0.15 -27.01 2.08
C PRO A 430 -0.15 -27.99 0.95
#